data_AF-A0A968QR40-F1
#
_entry.id   AF-A0A968QR40-F1
#
_cell.length_a   1.000
_cell.length_b   1.000
_cell.length_c   1.000
_cell.angle_alpha   90.00
_cell.angle_beta   90.00
_cell.angle_gamma   90.00
#
_symmetry.space_group_name_H-M   'P 1'
#
loop_
_entity.id
_entity.type
_entity.pdbx_description
1 polymer ?
#
loop_
_entity_poly.entity_id
_entity_poly.type
_entity_poly.pdbx_seq_one_letter_code
_entity_poly.pdbx_strand_id
1 'polypeptide(L)'
;MTPFEYELSGKHEGERFSLSLRAEDMPMFFEHLCVCLPPLPANTDKYYLNITIDKISDVSASEVVKALAGATGCGGGHDCGCGCGGNH
;
A
#
# COMPACT_ATOMS: atom_id res chain seq x y z
N MET A 1 -7.24 1.43 0.21
CA MET A 1 -6.78 0.05 0.45
C MET A 1 -6.50 -0.57 -0.90
N THR A 2 -5.31 -1.13 -1.08
CA THR A 2 -4.91 -1.87 -2.28
C THR A 2 -5.67 -3.20 -2.38
N PRO A 3 -5.76 -3.82 -3.56
CA PRO A 3 -6.29 -5.17 -3.71
C PRO A 3 -5.63 -6.17 -2.75
N PHE A 4 -4.32 -6.07 -2.52
CA PHE A 4 -3.64 -6.90 -1.55
C PHE A 4 -4.10 -6.65 -0.10
N GLU A 5 -4.29 -5.40 0.31
CA GLU A 5 -4.82 -5.09 1.65
C GLU A 5 -6.25 -5.60 1.85
N TYR A 6 -7.06 -5.65 0.79
CA TYR A 6 -8.38 -6.30 0.86
C TYR A 6 -8.27 -7.81 1.11
N GLU A 7 -7.34 -8.51 0.47
CA GLU A 7 -7.09 -9.94 0.70
C GLU A 7 -6.58 -10.23 2.13
N LEU A 8 -5.87 -9.27 2.74
CA LEU A 8 -5.43 -9.35 4.13
C LEU A 8 -6.54 -9.05 5.14
N SER A 9 -7.62 -8.39 4.71
CA SER A 9 -8.71 -7.98 5.59
C SER A 9 -9.39 -9.20 6.23
N GLY A 10 -9.49 -9.18 7.56
CA GLY A 10 -10.10 -10.28 8.32
C GLY A 10 -9.23 -11.55 8.45
N LYS A 11 -7.99 -11.53 7.97
CA LYS A 11 -7.02 -12.61 8.21
C LYS A 11 -6.50 -12.58 9.65
N HIS A 12 -6.10 -13.74 10.14
CA HIS A 12 -5.58 -13.90 11.50
C HIS A 12 -4.09 -14.27 11.53
N GLU A 13 -3.43 -14.01 12.66
CA GLU A 13 -2.05 -14.47 12.91
C GLU A 13 -1.92 -15.98 12.71
N GLY A 14 -0.85 -16.40 12.05
CA GLY A 14 -0.60 -17.80 11.69
C GLY A 14 -1.41 -18.31 10.50
N GLU A 15 -2.38 -17.56 9.99
CA GLU A 15 -3.20 -17.97 8.84
C GLU A 15 -2.34 -18.06 7.57
N ARG A 16 -2.61 -19.08 6.76
CA ARG A 16 -1.98 -19.30 5.47
C ARG A 16 -3.02 -19.27 4.37
N PHE A 17 -2.72 -18.57 3.30
CA PHE A 17 -3.58 -18.51 2.12
C PHE A 17 -2.75 -18.34 0.86
N SER A 18 -3.39 -18.64 -0.28
CA SER A 18 -2.75 -18.59 -1.58
C SER A 18 -3.55 -17.71 -2.52
N LEU A 19 -2.85 -16.86 -3.26
CA LEU A 19 -3.43 -16.01 -4.30
C LEU A 19 -2.87 -16.41 -5.66
N SER A 20 -3.73 -16.45 -6.67
CA SER A 20 -3.31 -16.62 -8.07
C SER A 20 -3.51 -15.30 -8.81
N LEU A 21 -2.42 -14.70 -9.28
CA LEU A 21 -2.42 -13.42 -9.98
C LEU A 21 -1.91 -13.61 -11.39
N ARG A 22 -2.44 -12.87 -12.36
CA ARG A 22 -1.81 -12.80 -13.67
C ARG A 22 -0.53 -11.97 -13.58
N ALA A 23 0.44 -12.27 -14.44
CA ALA A 23 1.69 -11.52 -14.43
C ALA A 23 1.50 -10.03 -14.74
N GLU A 24 0.52 -9.69 -15.58
CA GLU A 24 0.13 -8.31 -15.92
C GLU A 24 -0.47 -7.53 -14.74
N ASP A 25 -1.15 -8.22 -13.83
CA ASP A 25 -1.85 -7.60 -12.69
C ASP A 25 -0.94 -7.35 -11.49
N MET A 26 0.26 -7.96 -11.46
CA MET A 26 1.19 -7.88 -10.31
C MET A 26 1.49 -6.44 -9.85
N PRO A 27 1.85 -5.50 -10.73
CA PRO A 27 2.12 -4.12 -10.31
C PRO A 27 0.88 -3.43 -9.73
N MET A 28 -0.30 -3.68 -10.31
CA MET A 28 -1.56 -3.08 -9.87
C MET A 28 -2.10 -3.72 -8.59
N PHE A 29 -1.77 -4.98 -8.32
CA PHE A 29 -2.24 -5.69 -7.13
C PHE A 29 -1.62 -5.14 -5.83
N PHE A 30 -0.35 -4.76 -5.88
CA PHE A 30 0.36 -4.17 -4.74
C PHE A 30 0.30 -2.63 -4.68
N GLU A 31 0.04 -1.98 -5.82
CA GLU A 31 0.02 -0.52 -5.97
C GLU A 31 1.24 0.17 -5.31
N HIS A 32 1.01 0.86 -4.19
CA HIS A 32 1.99 1.66 -3.47
C HIS A 32 2.78 0.83 -2.45
N LEU A 33 2.43 -0.43 -2.23
CA LEU A 33 3.17 -1.32 -1.36
C LEU A 33 4.48 -1.73 -2.04
N CYS A 34 5.60 -1.29 -1.46
CA CYS A 34 6.92 -1.71 -1.90
C CYS A 34 7.20 -3.14 -1.40
N VAL A 35 6.73 -4.13 -2.16
CA VAL A 35 7.00 -5.54 -1.87
C VAL A 35 8.31 -5.95 -2.53
N CYS A 36 9.30 -6.34 -1.72
CA CYS A 36 10.58 -6.84 -2.19
C CYS A 36 10.46 -8.28 -2.70
N LEU A 37 9.87 -8.44 -3.88
CA LEU A 37 9.80 -9.74 -4.55
C LEU A 37 11.14 -10.08 -5.21
N PRO A 38 11.56 -11.36 -5.22
CA PRO A 38 12.68 -11.79 -6.02
C PRO A 38 12.39 -11.57 -7.50
N PRO A 39 13.43 -11.52 -8.37
CA PRO A 39 13.22 -11.41 -9.82
C PRO A 39 12.32 -12.54 -10.30
N LEU A 40 11.17 -12.16 -10.88
CA LEU A 40 10.17 -13.11 -11.34
C LEU A 40 10.42 -13.51 -12.81
N PRO A 41 10.13 -14.76 -13.20
CA PRO A 41 10.25 -15.20 -14.58
C PRO A 41 9.34 -14.40 -15.53
N ALA A 42 9.92 -13.72 -16.52
CA ALA A 42 9.16 -12.86 -17.44
C ALA A 42 8.16 -13.61 -18.36
N ASN A 43 8.34 -14.92 -18.56
CA ASN A 43 7.54 -15.75 -19.49
C ASN A 43 6.52 -16.64 -18.75
N THR A 44 5.80 -16.07 -17.80
CA THR A 44 4.78 -16.78 -17.02
C THR A 44 3.46 -16.03 -17.10
N ASP A 45 2.36 -16.73 -17.39
CA ASP A 45 1.03 -16.11 -17.43
C ASP A 45 0.50 -15.76 -16.04
N LYS A 46 0.85 -16.56 -15.02
CA LYS A 46 0.34 -16.43 -13.64
C LYS A 46 1.36 -16.74 -12.56
N TYR A 47 1.32 -15.95 -11.50
CA TYR A 47 2.04 -16.19 -10.26
C TYR A 47 1.12 -16.75 -9.19
N TYR A 48 1.68 -17.63 -8.36
CA TYR A 48 1.02 -18.15 -7.17
C TYR A 48 1.78 -17.65 -5.95
N LEU A 49 1.12 -16.81 -5.16
CA LEU A 49 1.69 -16.24 -3.94
C LEU A 49 1.15 -17.02 -2.76
N ASN A 50 2.04 -17.73 -2.05
CA ASN A 50 1.71 -18.37 -0.79
C ASN A 50 2.10 -17.43 0.34
N ILE A 51 1.10 -16.99 1.10
CA ILE A 51 1.26 -15.97 2.13
C ILE A 51 0.97 -16.64 3.48
N THR A 52 1.82 -16.32 4.46
CA THR A 52 1.59 -16.65 5.87
C THR A 52 1.55 -15.35 6.64
N ILE A 53 0.49 -15.13 7.42
CA ILE A 53 0.44 -14.01 8.35
C ILE A 53 1.33 -14.36 9.53
N ASP A 54 2.51 -13.74 9.60
CA ASP A 54 3.44 -13.97 10.72
C ASP A 54 2.90 -13.34 12.02
N LYS A 55 2.45 -12.09 11.94
CA LYS A 55 1.98 -11.31 13.08
C LYS A 55 1.03 -10.20 12.67
N ILE A 56 0.10 -9.84 13.56
CA ILE A 56 -0.81 -8.70 13.47
C ILE A 56 -0.66 -7.91 14.77
N SER A 57 -0.23 -6.66 14.66
CA SER A 57 -0.07 -5.77 15.82
C SER A 57 -0.90 -4.51 15.67
N ASP A 58 -1.47 -4.04 16.77
CA ASP A 58 -2.10 -2.73 16.81
C ASP A 58 -1.08 -1.63 16.51
N VAL A 59 -1.49 -0.69 15.67
CA VAL A 59 -0.72 0.51 15.39
C VAL A 59 -0.80 1.44 16.59
N SER A 60 0.35 1.92 17.06
CA SER A 60 0.38 2.93 18.11
C SER A 60 -0.19 4.26 17.59
N ALA A 61 -0.79 5.06 18.48
CA ALA A 61 -1.32 6.38 18.11
C ALA A 61 -0.27 7.30 17.42
N SER A 62 1.02 7.16 17.78
CA SER A 62 2.10 7.90 17.13
C SER A 62 2.31 7.48 15.67
N GLU A 63 2.18 6.20 15.35
CA GLU A 63 2.30 5.69 13.99
C GLU A 63 1.11 6.12 13.12
N VAL A 64 -0.10 6.21 13.69
CA VAL A 64 -1.26 6.81 13.01
C VAL A 64 -0.96 8.26 12.62
N VAL A 65 -0.46 9.06 13.57
CA VAL A 65 -0.17 10.48 13.33
C VAL A 65 0.91 10.65 12.25
N LYS A 66 1.94 9.81 12.25
CA LYS A 66 2.98 9.83 11.20
C LYS A 66 2.42 9.49 9.81
N ALA A 67 1.58 8.45 9.72
CA ALA A 67 0.95 8.07 8.46
C ALA A 67 0.03 9.17 7.92
N LEU A 68 -0.76 9.80 8.80
CA LEU A 68 -1.61 10.94 8.44
C LEU A 68 -0.79 12.17 8.02
N ALA A 69 0.27 12.50 8.75
CA ALA A 69 1.15 13.62 8.42
C ALA A 69 1.83 13.43 7.05
N GLY A 70 2.30 12.22 6.76
CA GLY A 70 2.85 11.85 5.44
C GLY A 70 1.82 11.94 4.31
N ALA A 71 0.56 11.59 4.57
CA ALA A 71 -0.53 11.74 3.62
C ALA A 71 -0.92 13.22 3.38
N THR A 72 -0.74 14.09 4.38
CA THR A 72 -0.95 15.55 4.26
C THR A 72 0.28 16.32 3.75
N GLY A 73 1.41 15.63 3.50
CA GLY A 73 2.69 16.21 3.09
C GLY A 73 2.73 16.84 1.69
N CYS A 74 1.61 16.92 0.99
CA CYS A 74 1.43 17.76 -0.21
C CYS A 74 0.44 18.89 0.10
N GLY A 75 0.94 19.99 0.67
CA GLY A 75 0.12 21.18 0.86
C GLY A 75 0.64 22.18 1.89
N GLY A 76 1.92 22.56 1.81
CA GLY A 76 2.47 23.46 2.81
C GLY A 76 3.86 24.03 2.52
N GLY A 77 4.02 24.68 1.36
CA GLY A 77 4.97 25.79 1.22
C GLY A 77 6.23 25.55 0.39
N HIS A 78 6.12 25.63 -0.94
CA HIS A 78 6.92 26.59 -1.74
C HIS A 78 6.31 26.73 -3.15
N ASP A 79 5.93 27.95 -3.52
CA ASP A 79 5.70 28.48 -4.88
C ASP A 79 4.49 28.05 -5.72
N CYS A 80 3.27 28.21 -5.19
CA CYS A 80 2.12 28.55 -6.04
C CYS A 80 1.51 29.86 -5.56
N GLY A 81 1.90 30.97 -6.18
CA GLY A 81 1.31 32.29 -5.98
C GLY A 81 -0.17 32.28 -6.33
N CYS A 82 -1.03 32.21 -5.32
CA CYS A 82 -2.46 32.48 -5.47
C CYS A 82 -2.79 33.74 -4.66
N GLY A 83 -2.80 34.87 -5.36
CA GLY A 83 -3.31 36.13 -4.82
C GLY A 83 -4.82 36.02 -4.63
N CYS A 84 -5.26 35.65 -3.44
CA CYS A 84 -6.64 35.87 -3.03
C CYS A 84 -6.80 37.34 -2.65
N GLY A 85 -7.37 38.11 -3.59
CA GLY A 85 -7.80 39.48 -3.35
C GLY A 85 -8.84 39.54 -2.24
N GLY A 86 -8.49 40.24 -1.16
CA GLY A 86 -9.37 40.65 -0.10
C GLY A 86 -9.44 42.18 -0.07
N ASN A 87 -10.65 42.69 -0.27
CA ASN A 87 -11.08 44.09 -0.18
C ASN A 87 -10.43 44.91 0.98
N HIS A 88 -9.74 46.00 0.61
CA HIS A 88 -10.04 47.38 1.01
C HIS A 88 -9.31 48.37 0.10
#